data_AF-A0A0N4WDB6-F1
#
_entry.id   AF-A0A0N4WDB6-F1
#
_cell.length_a   1.000
_cell.length_b   1.000
_cell.length_c   1.000
_cell.angle_alpha   90.00
_cell.angle_beta   90.00
_cell.angle_gamma   90.00
#
_symmetry.space_group_name_H-M   'P 1'
#
loop_
_entity.id
_entity.type
_entity.pdbx_description
1 polymer ?
#
loop_
_entity_poly.entity_id
_entity_poly.type
_entity_poly.pdbx_seq_one_letter_code
_entity_poly.pdbx_strand_id
1 'polypeptide(L)'
;MREEVLLRKLLADGEGTGEERRFQLLNSCLRLLRNPNTVSKAEAIKALRLIDSLELSMRKQREIAEMSERQTKEYEEMAERVDREIAISREKMAQAKKELTAARLVRKNRKEYALLVGMIDDLPSRAETTRKLEDMQEELSQQQERQQQLEARLSERRNHLHALNIILANFQKLLADEDNELSSNEAGAEPGERKDDDKDESRSQREKSSDTVDTGE
;
A
#
# COMPACT_ATOMS: atom_id res chain seq x y z
N MET A 1 38.96 -35.55 38.61
CA MET A 1 39.47 -36.41 39.71
C MET A 1 38.43 -36.65 40.82
N ARG A 2 38.11 -35.68 41.71
CA ARG A 2 37.16 -35.94 42.82
C ARG A 2 35.71 -36.12 42.36
N GLU A 3 35.25 -35.29 41.42
CA GLU A 3 33.89 -35.41 40.83
C GLU A 3 33.73 -36.68 40.01
N GLU A 4 34.76 -37.10 39.27
CA GLU A 4 34.75 -38.36 38.52
C GLU A 4 34.72 -39.59 39.44
N VAL A 5 35.41 -39.53 40.59
CA VAL A 5 35.34 -40.59 41.61
C VAL A 5 33.96 -40.62 42.26
N LEU A 6 33.36 -39.46 42.52
CA LEU A 6 31.99 -39.34 43.01
C LEU A 6 30.97 -39.87 42.00
N LEU A 7 31.09 -39.51 40.72
CA LEU A 7 30.25 -40.00 39.62
C LEU A 7 30.39 -41.52 39.44
N ARG A 8 31.61 -42.06 39.48
CA ARG A 8 31.84 -43.51 39.41
C ARG A 8 31.26 -44.24 40.63
N LYS A 9 31.35 -43.64 41.82
CA LYS A 9 30.77 -44.22 43.04
C LYS A 9 29.24 -44.14 43.02
N LEU A 10 28.67 -43.03 42.56
CA LEU A 10 27.23 -42.86 42.36
C LEU A 10 26.68 -43.80 41.29
N LEU A 11 27.40 -44.04 40.20
CA LEU A 11 27.06 -45.04 39.18
C LEU A 11 27.13 -46.46 39.76
N ALA A 12 28.21 -46.80 40.49
CA ALA A 12 28.37 -48.11 41.10
C ALA A 12 27.33 -48.40 42.21
N ASP A 13 26.98 -47.39 43.01
CA ASP A 13 25.94 -47.49 44.05
C ASP A 13 24.52 -47.40 43.46
N GLY A 14 24.35 -46.68 42.35
CA GLY A 14 23.09 -46.56 41.61
C GLY A 14 22.67 -47.83 40.88
N GLU A 15 23.64 -48.70 40.52
CA GLU A 15 23.39 -49.99 39.88
C GLU A 15 23.05 -51.14 40.86
N GLY A 16 22.82 -50.86 42.15
CA GLY A 16 22.36 -51.89 43.11
C GLY A 16 23.42 -52.94 43.48
N THR A 17 24.68 -52.76 43.06
CA THR A 17 25.76 -53.72 43.33
C THR A 17 26.04 -53.91 44.84
N GLY A 18 25.73 -52.92 45.66
CA GLY A 18 25.82 -53.01 47.13
C GLY A 18 24.67 -53.79 47.78
N GLU A 19 23.48 -53.82 47.18
CA GLU A 19 22.34 -54.62 47.64
C GLU A 19 22.54 -56.10 47.29
N GLU A 20 22.99 -56.38 46.07
CA GLU A 20 23.33 -57.74 45.60
C GLU A 20 24.40 -58.39 46.50
N ARG A 21 25.47 -57.65 46.86
CA ARG A 21 26.49 -58.15 47.80
C ARG A 21 25.93 -58.43 49.19
N ARG A 22 25.02 -57.57 49.69
CA ARG A 22 24.34 -57.77 50.99
C ARG A 22 23.44 -59.00 50.96
N PHE A 23 22.74 -59.24 49.86
CA PHE A 23 21.90 -60.42 49.66
C PHE A 23 22.73 -61.71 49.58
N GLN A 24 23.85 -61.70 48.85
CA GLN A 24 24.79 -62.82 48.80
C GLN A 24 25.39 -63.14 50.19
N LEU A 25 25.70 -62.11 50.98
CA LEU A 25 26.19 -62.26 52.36
C LEU A 25 25.11 -62.85 53.28
N LEU A 26 23.86 -62.38 53.15
CA LEU A 26 22.72 -62.94 53.89
C LEU A 26 22.52 -64.42 53.54
N ASN A 27 22.54 -64.79 52.26
CA ASN A 27 22.41 -66.16 51.79
C ASN A 27 23.52 -67.06 52.38
N SER A 28 24.74 -66.54 52.46
CA SER A 28 25.87 -67.23 53.10
C SER A 28 25.64 -67.43 54.62
N CYS A 29 25.15 -66.41 55.33
CA CYS A 29 24.80 -66.51 56.75
C CYS A 29 23.66 -67.51 56.99
N LEU A 30 22.62 -67.52 56.15
CA LEU A 30 21.50 -68.46 56.27
C LEU A 30 21.94 -69.92 56.04
N ARG A 31 22.90 -70.17 55.14
CA ARG A 31 23.48 -71.51 54.95
C ARG A 31 24.25 -72.00 56.18
N LEU A 32 25.02 -71.12 56.83
CA LEU A 32 25.77 -71.45 58.04
C LEU A 32 24.85 -71.76 59.22
N LEU A 33 23.74 -71.01 59.34
CA LEU A 33 22.71 -71.24 60.36
C LEU A 33 21.88 -72.50 60.14
N ARG A 34 21.89 -73.08 58.94
CA ARG A 34 21.16 -74.33 58.61
C ARG A 34 21.83 -75.59 59.17
N ASN A 35 23.13 -75.51 59.50
CA ASN A 35 23.90 -76.64 60.01
C ASN A 35 23.81 -76.69 61.55
N PRO A 36 23.31 -77.77 62.17
CA PRO A 36 23.05 -77.83 63.62
C PRO A 36 24.33 -77.75 64.48
N ASN A 37 25.49 -78.02 63.90
CA ASN A 37 26.79 -78.02 64.60
C ASN A 37 27.50 -76.66 64.60
N THR A 38 27.00 -75.66 63.87
CA THR A 38 27.65 -74.34 63.68
C THR A 38 26.78 -73.15 64.07
N VAL A 39 25.63 -73.39 64.71
CA VAL A 39 24.67 -72.32 65.04
C VAL A 39 25.24 -71.39 66.12
N SER A 40 25.92 -70.33 65.70
CA SER A 40 26.40 -69.27 66.56
C SER A 40 25.37 -68.15 66.68
N LYS A 41 25.05 -67.74 67.92
CA LYS A 41 24.16 -66.60 68.20
C LYS A 41 24.60 -65.32 67.48
N ALA A 42 25.90 -65.14 67.26
CA ALA A 42 26.45 -63.99 66.54
C ALA A 42 26.08 -63.99 65.04
N GLU A 43 26.02 -65.17 64.41
CA GLU A 43 25.63 -65.31 63.00
C GLU A 43 24.14 -65.06 62.81
N ALA A 44 23.31 -65.48 63.77
CA ALA A 44 21.87 -65.19 63.76
C ALA A 44 21.58 -63.69 63.89
N ILE A 45 22.28 -63.00 64.80
CA ILE A 45 22.17 -61.53 64.95
C ILE A 45 22.66 -60.82 63.67
N LYS A 46 23.72 -61.31 63.04
CA LYS A 46 24.23 -60.78 61.78
C LYS A 46 23.22 -60.95 60.63
N ALA A 47 22.59 -62.12 60.53
CA ALA A 47 21.55 -62.39 59.54
C ALA A 47 20.32 -61.48 59.73
N LEU A 48 19.84 -61.31 60.97
CA LEU A 48 18.72 -60.41 61.28
C LEU A 48 19.01 -58.96 60.86
N ARG A 49 20.20 -58.43 61.20
CA ARG A 49 20.60 -57.07 60.80
C ARG A 49 20.68 -56.90 59.28
N LEU A 50 21.10 -57.94 58.56
CA LEU A 50 21.14 -57.92 57.10
C LEU A 50 19.73 -57.94 56.50
N ILE A 51 18.80 -58.71 57.08
CA ILE A 51 17.39 -58.72 56.69
C ILE A 51 16.77 -57.33 56.92
N ASP A 52 16.93 -56.74 58.11
CA ASP A 52 16.41 -55.40 58.42
C ASP A 52 16.93 -54.34 57.44
N SER A 53 18.23 -54.40 57.12
CA SER A 53 18.86 -53.48 56.17
C SER A 53 18.32 -53.64 54.74
N LEU A 54 18.10 -54.88 54.30
CA LEU A 54 17.56 -55.17 52.98
C LEU A 54 16.08 -54.77 52.88
N GLU A 55 15.28 -55.03 53.91
CA GLU A 55 13.88 -54.58 53.96
C GLU A 55 13.77 -53.06 53.86
N LEU A 56 14.61 -52.31 54.59
CA LEU A 56 14.64 -50.86 54.50
C LEU A 56 15.05 -50.38 53.10
N SER A 57 16.05 -51.03 52.48
CA SER A 57 16.47 -50.76 51.10
C SER A 57 15.31 -50.98 50.13
N MET A 58 14.60 -52.09 50.23
CA MET A 58 13.44 -52.40 49.38
C MET A 58 12.33 -51.36 49.51
N ARG A 59 12.01 -50.92 50.74
CA ARG A 59 11.01 -49.86 50.97
C ARG A 59 11.46 -48.54 50.33
N LYS A 60 12.72 -48.17 50.50
CA LYS A 60 13.30 -46.98 49.86
C LYS A 60 13.21 -47.05 48.34
N GLN A 61 13.54 -48.20 47.73
CA GLN A 61 13.45 -48.35 46.26
C GLN A 61 12.02 -48.22 45.75
N ARG A 62 11.02 -48.73 46.50
CA ARG A 62 9.61 -48.55 46.16
C ARG A 62 9.21 -47.07 46.16
N GLU A 63 9.56 -46.34 47.22
CA GLU A 63 9.28 -44.90 47.31
C GLU A 63 9.97 -44.10 46.19
N ILE A 64 11.21 -44.45 45.84
CA ILE A 64 11.93 -43.82 44.73
C ILE A 64 11.25 -44.12 43.39
N ALA A 65 10.79 -45.36 43.17
CA ALA A 65 10.08 -45.74 41.95
C ALA A 65 8.77 -44.97 41.81
N GLU A 66 7.97 -44.89 42.88
CA GLU A 66 6.72 -44.10 42.89
C GLU A 66 6.97 -42.61 42.66
N MET A 67 8.00 -42.06 43.30
CA MET A 67 8.39 -40.66 43.13
C MET A 67 8.86 -40.39 41.70
N SER A 68 9.65 -41.28 41.11
CA SER A 68 10.11 -41.18 39.73
C SER A 68 8.93 -41.21 38.75
N GLU A 69 7.95 -42.11 38.97
CA GLU A 69 6.75 -42.18 38.15
C GLU A 69 5.93 -40.88 38.19
N ARG A 70 5.77 -40.30 39.39
CA ARG A 70 5.10 -38.99 39.56
C ARG A 70 5.86 -37.88 38.83
N GLN A 71 7.18 -37.84 38.97
CA GLN A 71 8.02 -36.85 38.29
C GLN A 71 7.95 -36.99 36.77
N THR A 72 7.98 -38.21 36.22
CA THR A 72 7.85 -38.43 34.77
C THR A 72 6.54 -37.84 34.25
N LYS A 73 5.41 -38.09 34.94
CA LYS A 73 4.10 -37.53 34.58
C LYS A 73 4.09 -36.00 34.63
N GLU A 74 4.66 -35.40 35.67
CA GLU A 74 4.78 -33.93 35.78
C GLU A 74 5.62 -33.33 34.64
N TYR A 75 6.71 -33.99 34.25
CA TYR A 75 7.54 -33.56 33.13
C TYR A 75 6.82 -33.68 31.78
N GLU A 76 6.04 -34.74 31.57
CA GLU A 76 5.18 -34.90 30.38
C GLU A 76 4.15 -33.76 30.31
N GLU A 77 3.43 -33.47 31.39
CA GLU A 77 2.48 -32.36 31.44
C GLU A 77 3.14 -30.99 31.21
N MET A 78 4.35 -30.79 31.75
CA MET A 78 5.12 -29.57 31.49
C MET A 78 5.53 -29.46 30.02
N ALA A 79 5.97 -30.55 29.39
CA ALA A 79 6.31 -30.56 27.97
C ALA A 79 5.08 -30.19 27.11
N GLU A 80 3.92 -30.78 27.38
CA GLU A 80 2.68 -30.46 26.67
C GLU A 80 2.22 -29.00 26.89
N ARG A 81 2.47 -28.43 28.08
CA ARG A 81 2.21 -27.00 28.33
C ARG A 81 3.11 -26.12 27.48
N VAL A 82 4.40 -26.42 27.45
CA VAL A 82 5.38 -25.67 26.64
C VAL A 82 5.03 -25.74 25.16
N ASP A 83 4.65 -26.91 24.63
CA ASP A 83 4.26 -27.07 23.23
C ASP A 83 3.01 -26.25 22.88
N ARG A 84 2.01 -26.22 23.78
CA ARG A 84 0.81 -25.37 23.62
C ARG A 84 1.17 -23.89 23.61
N GLU A 85 2.02 -23.44 24.52
CA GLU A 85 2.47 -22.04 24.57
C GLU A 85 3.25 -21.65 23.32
N ILE A 86 4.11 -22.54 22.81
CA ILE A 86 4.82 -22.34 21.54
C ILE A 86 3.83 -22.20 20.37
N ALA A 87 2.80 -23.05 20.31
CA ALA A 87 1.77 -22.96 19.28
C ALA A 87 1.02 -21.61 19.32
N ILE A 88 0.59 -21.19 20.51
CA ILE A 88 -0.08 -19.88 20.72
C ILE A 88 0.85 -18.73 20.32
N SER A 89 2.12 -18.79 20.71
CA SER A 89 3.12 -17.76 20.37
C SER A 89 3.35 -17.66 18.85
N ARG A 90 3.42 -18.81 18.17
CA ARG A 90 3.53 -18.86 16.70
C ARG A 90 2.32 -18.23 16.02
N GLU A 91 1.10 -18.50 16.51
CA GLU A 91 -0.11 -17.90 15.98
C GLU A 91 -0.14 -16.37 16.17
N LYS A 92 0.18 -15.89 17.38
CA LYS A 92 0.31 -14.45 17.66
C LYS A 92 1.35 -13.78 16.76
N MET A 93 2.48 -14.44 16.52
CA MET A 93 3.51 -13.93 15.61
C MET A 93 3.01 -13.86 14.15
N ALA A 94 2.23 -14.84 13.70
CA ALA A 94 1.62 -14.81 12.37
C ALA A 94 0.59 -13.68 12.23
N GLN A 95 -0.22 -13.45 13.26
CA GLN A 95 -1.17 -12.33 13.30
C GLN A 95 -0.44 -10.98 13.29
N ALA A 96 0.56 -10.80 14.15
CA ALA A 96 1.37 -9.57 14.19
C ALA A 96 2.09 -9.29 12.86
N LYS A 97 2.54 -10.32 12.13
CA LYS A 97 3.10 -10.15 10.78
C LYS A 97 2.06 -9.61 9.80
N LYS A 98 0.83 -10.13 9.81
CA LYS A 98 -0.27 -9.64 8.95
C LYS A 98 -0.58 -8.18 9.27
N GLU A 99 -0.73 -7.84 10.54
CA GLU A 99 -0.98 -6.47 10.99
C GLU A 99 0.14 -5.52 10.57
N LEU A 100 1.41 -5.93 10.72
CA LEU A 100 2.56 -5.15 10.28
C LEU A 100 2.53 -4.88 8.77
N THR A 101 2.18 -5.88 7.96
CA THR A 101 2.06 -5.67 6.50
C THR A 101 0.92 -4.71 6.14
N ALA A 102 -0.22 -4.81 6.82
CA ALA A 102 -1.34 -3.88 6.63
C ALA A 102 -0.96 -2.45 7.04
N ALA A 103 -0.29 -2.29 8.19
CA ALA A 103 0.18 -0.98 8.67
C ALA A 103 1.22 -0.36 7.72
N ARG A 104 2.11 -1.17 7.15
CA ARG A 104 3.07 -0.72 6.12
C ARG A 104 2.36 -0.23 4.86
N LEU A 105 1.31 -0.93 4.41
CA LEU A 105 0.52 -0.50 3.27
C LEU A 105 -0.17 0.83 3.54
N VAL A 106 -0.85 0.98 4.69
CA VAL A 106 -1.48 2.25 5.08
C VAL A 106 -0.46 3.38 5.12
N ARG A 107 0.74 3.13 5.66
CA ARG A 107 1.82 4.13 5.66
C ARG A 107 2.27 4.51 4.25
N LYS A 108 2.39 3.54 3.33
CA LYS A 108 2.74 3.80 1.93
C LYS A 108 1.66 4.65 1.26
N ASN A 109 0.40 4.25 1.37
CA ASN A 109 -0.73 4.99 0.80
C ASN A 109 -0.79 6.42 1.36
N ARG A 110 -0.57 6.61 2.66
CA ARG A 110 -0.54 7.94 3.29
C ARG A 110 0.57 8.84 2.72
N LYS A 111 1.74 8.28 2.39
CA LYS A 111 2.81 9.03 1.74
C LYS A 111 2.45 9.41 0.31
N GLU A 112 1.85 8.50 -0.44
CA GLU A 112 1.39 8.74 -1.81
C GLU A 112 0.28 9.81 -1.83
N TYR A 113 -0.68 9.74 -0.92
CA TYR A 113 -1.69 10.78 -0.76
C TYR A 113 -1.08 12.13 -0.37
N ALA A 114 -0.11 12.17 0.54
CA ALA A 114 0.56 13.41 0.90
C ALA A 114 1.30 14.04 -0.30
N LEU A 115 1.91 13.23 -1.16
CA LEU A 115 2.55 13.69 -2.39
C LEU A 115 1.52 14.26 -3.38
N LEU A 116 0.41 13.55 -3.60
CA LEU A 116 -0.68 14.01 -4.46
C LEU A 116 -1.31 15.30 -3.95
N VAL A 117 -1.51 15.43 -2.63
CA VAL A 117 -2.01 16.66 -2.02
C VAL A 117 -1.05 17.81 -2.27
N GLY A 118 0.27 17.60 -2.09
CA GLY A 118 1.27 18.63 -2.42
C GLY A 118 1.18 19.09 -3.88
N MET A 119 1.03 18.15 -4.83
CA MET A 119 0.84 18.49 -6.25
C MET A 119 -0.47 19.24 -6.53
N ILE A 120 -1.53 18.95 -5.77
CA ILE A 120 -2.84 19.63 -5.90
C ILE A 120 -2.78 21.03 -5.30
N ASP A 121 -2.06 21.22 -4.19
CA ASP A 121 -1.91 22.51 -3.53
C ASP A 121 -1.12 23.53 -4.39
N ASP A 122 -0.25 23.05 -5.27
CA ASP A 122 0.46 23.88 -6.26
C ASP A 122 -0.49 24.43 -7.35
N LEU A 123 -1.66 23.83 -7.54
CA LEU A 123 -2.65 24.26 -8.52
C LEU A 123 -3.63 25.28 -7.92
N PRO A 124 -4.11 26.26 -8.71
CA PRO A 124 -5.08 27.24 -8.22
C PRO A 124 -6.38 26.55 -7.81
N SER A 125 -7.05 27.13 -6.80
CA SER A 125 -8.30 26.58 -6.30
C SER A 125 -9.35 26.49 -7.41
N ARG A 126 -10.16 25.41 -7.36
CA ARG A 126 -11.27 25.21 -8.29
C ARG A 126 -12.26 26.38 -8.25
N ALA A 127 -12.48 26.97 -7.07
CA ALA A 127 -13.38 28.12 -6.92
C ALA A 127 -12.82 29.38 -7.61
N GLU A 128 -11.50 29.58 -7.55
CA GLU A 128 -10.86 30.73 -8.20
C GLU A 128 -10.84 30.59 -9.72
N THR A 129 -10.56 29.38 -10.22
CA THR A 129 -10.54 29.10 -11.66
C THR A 129 -11.93 29.17 -12.29
N THR A 130 -12.96 28.69 -11.58
CA THR A 130 -14.37 28.83 -12.03
C THR A 130 -14.81 30.28 -12.07
N ARG A 131 -14.50 31.08 -11.05
CA ARG A 131 -14.79 32.52 -11.06
C ARG A 131 -14.10 33.24 -12.23
N LYS A 132 -12.80 32.98 -12.46
CA LYS A 132 -12.08 33.55 -13.60
C LYS A 132 -12.69 33.15 -14.95
N LEU A 133 -13.22 31.93 -15.07
CA LEU A 133 -13.91 31.48 -16.27
C LEU A 133 -15.24 32.22 -16.47
N GLU A 134 -16.01 32.43 -15.41
CA GLU A 134 -17.26 33.21 -15.44
C GLU A 134 -16.97 34.66 -15.84
N ASP A 135 -16.00 35.31 -15.19
CA ASP A 135 -15.59 36.69 -15.50
C ASP A 135 -15.17 36.82 -16.99
N MET A 136 -14.34 35.89 -17.49
CA MET A 136 -13.91 35.85 -18.89
C MET A 136 -15.08 35.63 -19.86
N GLN A 137 -16.06 34.79 -19.50
CA GLN A 137 -17.25 34.57 -20.32
C GLN A 137 -18.11 35.83 -20.40
N GLU A 138 -18.29 36.54 -19.29
CA GLU A 138 -18.99 37.83 -19.27
C GLU A 138 -18.27 38.86 -20.14
N GLU A 139 -16.96 39.01 -20.01
CA GLU A 139 -16.18 39.93 -20.85
C GLU A 139 -16.31 39.60 -22.35
N LEU A 140 -16.27 38.32 -22.70
CA LEU A 140 -16.39 37.86 -24.08
C LEU A 140 -17.78 38.16 -24.64
N SER A 141 -18.84 37.97 -23.84
CA SER A 141 -20.21 38.34 -24.22
C SER A 141 -20.36 39.86 -24.44
N GLN A 142 -19.80 40.68 -23.57
CA GLN A 142 -19.83 42.14 -23.70
C GLN A 142 -19.06 42.63 -24.93
N GLN A 143 -17.93 42.00 -25.25
CA GLN A 143 -17.18 42.30 -26.47
C GLN A 143 -17.95 41.92 -27.73
N GLN A 144 -18.61 40.77 -27.75
CA GLN A 144 -19.48 40.36 -28.86
C GLN A 144 -20.64 41.34 -29.06
N GLU A 145 -21.31 41.77 -27.98
CA GLU A 145 -22.36 42.78 -28.07
C GLU A 145 -21.84 44.12 -28.60
N ARG A 146 -20.68 44.59 -28.11
CA ARG A 146 -20.05 45.81 -28.64
C ARG A 146 -19.70 45.68 -30.11
N GLN A 147 -19.17 44.54 -30.53
CA GLN A 147 -18.84 44.29 -31.92
C GLN A 147 -20.10 44.37 -32.79
N GLN A 148 -21.18 43.70 -32.40
CA GLN A 148 -22.47 43.76 -33.11
C GLN A 148 -23.01 45.20 -33.20
N GLN A 149 -22.92 45.98 -32.13
CA GLN A 149 -23.33 47.40 -32.15
C GLN A 149 -22.49 48.24 -33.10
N LEU A 150 -21.17 48.02 -33.14
CA LEU A 150 -20.27 48.73 -34.05
C LEU A 150 -20.51 48.34 -35.51
N GLU A 151 -20.72 47.06 -35.80
CA GLU A 151 -21.09 46.57 -37.12
C GLU A 151 -22.42 47.18 -37.60
N ALA A 152 -23.43 47.25 -36.72
CA ALA A 152 -24.70 47.91 -37.02
C ALA A 152 -24.50 49.40 -37.36
N ARG A 153 -23.72 50.14 -36.57
CA ARG A 153 -23.40 51.55 -36.85
C ARG A 153 -22.62 51.74 -38.15
N LEU A 154 -21.70 50.83 -38.46
CA LEU A 154 -20.96 50.84 -39.73
C LEU A 154 -21.90 50.62 -40.91
N SER A 155 -22.84 49.68 -40.80
CA SER A 155 -23.85 49.42 -41.83
C SER A 155 -24.74 50.64 -42.08
N GLU A 156 -25.16 51.34 -41.02
CA GLU A 156 -25.97 52.55 -41.11
C GLU A 156 -25.20 53.68 -41.80
N ARG A 157 -23.93 53.90 -41.44
CA ARG A 157 -23.06 54.88 -42.12
C ARG A 157 -22.84 54.54 -43.59
N ARG A 158 -22.69 53.25 -43.93
CA ARG A 158 -22.58 52.79 -45.32
C ARG A 158 -23.87 53.10 -46.09
N ASN A 159 -25.03 52.92 -45.47
CA ASN A 159 -26.33 53.29 -46.05
C ASN A 159 -26.46 54.81 -46.24
N HIS A 160 -26.05 55.63 -45.26
CA HIS A 160 -26.04 57.09 -45.39
C HIS A 160 -25.13 57.57 -46.52
N LEU A 161 -23.92 57.01 -46.64
CA LEU A 161 -23.01 57.31 -47.76
C LEU A 161 -23.59 56.89 -49.11
N HIS A 162 -24.26 55.73 -49.16
CA HIS A 162 -24.92 55.29 -50.38
C HIS A 162 -26.06 56.23 -50.79
N ALA A 163 -26.90 56.65 -49.83
CA ALA A 163 -27.94 57.64 -50.06
C ALA A 163 -27.37 58.99 -50.54
N LEU A 164 -26.29 59.46 -49.92
CA LEU A 164 -25.61 60.68 -50.34
C LEU A 164 -25.01 60.56 -51.75
N ASN A 165 -24.42 59.41 -52.10
CA ASN A 165 -23.96 59.14 -53.47
C ASN A 165 -25.11 59.16 -54.48
N ILE A 166 -26.29 58.63 -54.13
CA ILE A 166 -27.48 58.71 -55.00
C ILE A 166 -27.91 60.16 -55.17
N ILE A 167 -27.95 60.96 -54.10
CA ILE A 167 -28.29 62.38 -54.15
C ILE A 167 -27.28 63.14 -55.03
N LEU A 168 -25.98 62.91 -54.85
CA LEU A 168 -24.92 63.51 -55.68
C LEU A 168 -25.06 63.12 -57.15
N ALA A 169 -25.32 61.85 -57.46
CA ALA A 169 -25.54 61.41 -58.82
C ALA A 169 -26.79 62.07 -59.44
N ASN A 170 -27.86 62.23 -58.66
CA ASN A 170 -29.05 62.96 -59.10
C ASN A 170 -28.78 64.45 -59.31
N PHE A 171 -27.99 65.10 -58.44
CA PHE A 171 -27.56 66.49 -58.63
C PHE A 171 -26.65 66.66 -59.85
N GLN A 172 -25.70 65.75 -60.06
CA GLN A 172 -24.86 65.73 -61.26
C GLN A 172 -25.70 65.57 -62.52
N LYS A 173 -26.74 64.73 -62.46
CA LYS A 173 -27.69 64.57 -63.56
C LYS A 173 -28.51 65.84 -63.79
N LEU A 174 -29.03 66.48 -62.73
CA LEU A 174 -29.71 67.78 -62.81
C LEU A 174 -28.81 68.86 -63.40
N LEU A 175 -27.55 68.95 -62.98
CA LEU A 175 -26.57 69.88 -63.53
C LEU A 175 -26.25 69.56 -65.00
N ALA A 176 -26.11 68.28 -65.35
CA ALA A 176 -25.92 67.87 -66.75
C ALA A 176 -27.16 68.13 -67.61
N ASP A 177 -28.36 68.06 -67.03
CA ASP A 177 -29.63 68.37 -67.67
C ASP A 177 -29.82 69.91 -67.83
N GLU A 178 -29.39 70.72 -66.85
CA GLU A 178 -29.34 72.21 -66.93
C GLU A 178 -28.26 72.71 -67.90
N ASP A 179 -27.08 72.08 -67.89
CA ASP A 179 -26.03 72.31 -68.89
C ASP A 179 -26.51 71.86 -70.27
N ASN A 180 -27.33 70.80 -70.38
CA ASN A 180 -27.99 70.43 -71.64
C ASN A 180 -29.11 71.40 -72.04
N GLU A 181 -29.83 72.05 -71.12
CA GLU A 181 -30.79 73.10 -71.47
C GLU A 181 -30.09 74.39 -71.93
N LEU A 182 -28.91 74.72 -71.38
CA LEU A 182 -28.04 75.81 -71.87
C LEU A 182 -27.21 75.44 -73.11
N SER A 183 -26.93 74.14 -73.32
CA SER A 183 -26.19 73.58 -74.46
C SER A 183 -27.11 72.99 -75.53
N SER A 184 -28.43 73.11 -75.40
CA SER A 184 -29.42 72.75 -76.44
C SER A 184 -29.41 73.69 -77.64
N ASN A 185 -28.25 74.32 -77.89
CA ASN A 185 -27.89 74.98 -79.12
C ASN A 185 -26.38 74.78 -79.41
N GLU A 186 -25.87 73.55 -79.34
CA GLU A 186 -25.01 72.98 -80.40
C GLU A 186 -24.65 71.51 -80.16
N ALA A 187 -24.54 70.79 -81.28
CA ALA A 187 -24.62 69.35 -81.44
C ALA A 187 -23.33 68.58 -81.11
N GLY A 188 -23.47 67.25 -80.97
CA GLY A 188 -22.48 66.34 -81.57
C GLY A 188 -22.11 65.08 -80.78
N ALA A 189 -22.85 64.00 -81.03
CA ALA A 189 -22.38 62.64 -81.29
C ALA A 189 -21.20 62.03 -80.47
N GLU A 190 -21.55 61.02 -79.66
CA GLU A 190 -21.00 59.63 -79.59
C GLU A 190 -19.78 59.30 -80.49
N PRO A 191 -18.84 58.41 -80.08
CA PRO A 191 -19.19 57.12 -79.45
C PRO A 191 -18.17 56.50 -78.46
N GLY A 192 -18.57 55.38 -77.81
CA GLY A 192 -17.72 54.17 -77.81
C GLY A 192 -17.11 53.66 -76.49
N GLU A 193 -17.93 52.96 -75.70
CA GLU A 193 -17.75 51.59 -75.17
C GLU A 193 -16.37 50.98 -74.78
N ARG A 194 -16.39 50.30 -73.60
CA ARG A 194 -15.60 49.12 -73.10
C ARG A 194 -14.32 49.44 -72.29
N LYS A 195 -13.93 48.72 -71.22
CA LYS A 195 -14.51 47.78 -70.22
C LYS A 195 -13.28 47.25 -69.43
N ASP A 196 -13.42 47.05 -68.11
CA ASP A 196 -12.89 45.94 -67.28
C ASP A 196 -11.37 45.63 -67.35
N ASP A 197 -10.59 45.32 -66.30
CA ASP A 197 -10.78 44.95 -64.91
C ASP A 197 -9.35 44.82 -64.31
N ASP A 198 -9.02 45.54 -63.23
CA ASP A 198 -7.83 45.24 -62.41
C ASP A 198 -8.23 44.21 -61.33
N LYS A 199 -7.85 42.95 -61.53
CA LYS A 199 -7.94 41.89 -60.51
C LYS A 199 -6.56 41.56 -59.98
N ASP A 200 -6.31 42.02 -58.76
CA ASP A 200 -5.23 41.59 -57.87
C ASP A 200 -5.68 40.29 -57.16
N GLU A 201 -5.16 39.13 -57.60
CA GLU A 201 -5.34 37.84 -56.92
C GLU A 201 -4.22 37.62 -55.89
N SER A 202 -4.50 38.00 -54.65
CA SER A 202 -3.78 37.47 -53.48
C SER A 202 -4.24 36.04 -53.17
N ARG A 203 -3.34 35.09 -53.44
CA ARG A 203 -3.47 33.66 -53.18
C ARG A 203 -3.38 33.37 -51.67
N SER A 204 -4.52 33.07 -51.04
CA SER A 204 -4.60 32.42 -49.73
C SER A 204 -4.78 30.90 -49.90
N GLN A 205 -3.76 30.13 -49.50
CA GLN A 205 -3.88 28.70 -49.15
C GLN A 205 -3.47 28.64 -47.67
N ARG A 206 -4.37 28.45 -46.70
CA ARG A 206 -5.18 27.27 -46.36
C ARG A 206 -4.35 26.01 -46.10
N GLU A 207 -4.46 25.59 -44.84
CA GLU A 207 -4.29 24.24 -44.28
C GLU A 207 -2.88 23.68 -44.06
N LYS A 208 -2.61 23.40 -42.78
CA LYS A 208 -2.41 22.01 -42.34
C LYS A 208 -2.72 21.82 -40.86
N SER A 209 -3.79 21.07 -40.64
CA SER A 209 -4.06 20.23 -39.50
C SER A 209 -2.99 19.14 -39.35
N SER A 210 -2.63 18.81 -38.11
CA SER A 210 -2.30 17.44 -37.71
C SER A 210 -2.52 17.28 -36.22
N ASP A 211 -3.64 16.65 -35.93
CA ASP A 211 -3.95 15.87 -34.74
C ASP A 211 -2.85 14.82 -34.49
N THR A 212 -2.52 14.54 -33.22
CA THR A 212 -2.64 13.21 -32.59
C THR A 212 -1.89 13.15 -31.25
N VAL A 213 -2.69 12.89 -30.23
CA VAL A 213 -2.40 12.30 -28.92
C VAL A 213 -1.68 10.94 -29.09
N ASP A 214 -0.73 10.59 -28.20
CA ASP A 214 -0.89 9.45 -27.26
C ASP A 214 0.41 9.12 -26.47
N THR A 215 0.15 8.68 -25.24
CA THR A 215 0.94 8.05 -24.18
C THR A 215 2.11 7.17 -24.63
N GLY A 216 3.19 6.91 -23.87
CA GLY A 216 3.39 6.84 -22.43
C GLY A 216 4.06 5.49 -22.15
N GLU A 217 5.33 5.50 -21.71
CA GLU A 217 6.02 4.44 -20.96
C GLU A 217 6.99 5.11 -19.96
#